data_AF-A0A7Y3UXX8-F1
#
_entry.id   AF-A0A7Y3UXX8-F1
#
_cell.length_a   1.000
_cell.length_b   1.000
_cell.length_c   1.000
_cell.angle_alpha   90.00
_cell.angle_beta   90.00
_cell.angle_gamma   90.00
#
_symmetry.space_group_name_H-M   'P 1'
#
loop_
_entity.id
_entity.type
_entity.pdbx_description
1 polymer ?
#
loop_
_entity_poly.entity_id
_entity_poly.type
_entity_poly.pdbx_seq_one_letter_code
_entity_poly.pdbx_strand_id
1 'polypeptide(L)'
;MQKTFLNVVYGDNTYNGFDFDALPIGAALLVAQQQIEQAADQARSAVLGDPLRAIENQLAEDEAKAFKQAGYAGDVPLTVQALVDAQGVEPMEAAEAILQEAQAWHAAVCSIRAARLKGKVEVLKATTHAQAEAYADTAINAIRASVPGVV
;
A
#
# COMPACT_ATOMS: atom_id res chain seq x y z
N MET A 1 16.27 -5.35 -2.98
CA MET A 1 15.82 -6.34 -1.99
C MET A 1 17.01 -6.67 -1.09
N GLN A 2 16.80 -7.16 0.13
CA GLN A 2 17.86 -7.72 0.96
C GLN A 2 18.35 -9.04 0.34
N LYS A 3 19.67 -9.24 0.29
CA LYS A 3 20.30 -10.41 -0.37
C LYS A 3 21.17 -11.26 0.54
N THR A 4 21.45 -10.80 1.75
CA THR A 4 22.35 -11.45 2.69
C THR A 4 21.63 -11.69 4.01
N PHE A 5 22.14 -12.64 4.79
CA PHE A 5 21.57 -13.02 6.09
C PHE A 5 20.08 -13.40 6.03
N LEU A 6 19.69 -14.10 4.96
CA LEU A 6 18.31 -14.49 4.72
C LEU A 6 17.95 -15.69 5.58
N ASN A 7 16.73 -15.67 6.13
CA ASN A 7 16.16 -16.77 6.89
C ASN A 7 14.85 -17.18 6.21
N VAL A 8 14.79 -18.41 5.70
CA VAL A 8 13.61 -18.93 4.99
C VAL A 8 13.41 -20.41 5.25
N VAL A 9 12.15 -20.81 5.44
CA VAL A 9 11.73 -22.21 5.47
C VAL A 9 11.15 -22.55 4.10
N TYR A 10 11.67 -23.59 3.46
CA TYR A 10 11.23 -24.03 2.13
C TYR A 10 11.21 -25.56 2.05
N GLY A 11 10.01 -26.12 1.87
CA GLY A 11 9.77 -27.55 2.08
C GLY A 11 10.09 -27.93 3.52
N ASP A 12 10.84 -29.02 3.70
CA ASP A 12 11.29 -29.49 5.02
C ASP A 12 12.62 -28.86 5.48
N ASN A 13 13.18 -27.92 4.70
CA ASN A 13 14.48 -27.32 4.97
C ASN A 13 14.35 -25.89 5.53
N THR A 14 15.24 -25.57 6.46
CA THR A 14 15.42 -24.22 6.99
C THR A 14 16.78 -23.68 6.55
N TYR A 15 16.78 -22.56 5.85
CA TYR A 15 17.99 -21.86 5.38
C TYR A 15 18.17 -20.62 6.24
N ASN A 16 19.11 -20.65 7.19
CA ASN A 16 19.37 -19.54 8.11
C ASN A 16 20.70 -18.86 7.80
N GLY A 17 20.68 -17.54 7.64
CA GLY A 17 21.87 -16.74 7.35
C GLY A 17 22.43 -16.90 5.93
N PHE A 18 21.64 -17.38 4.98
CA PHE A 18 22.09 -17.63 3.61
C PHE A 18 22.14 -16.34 2.79
N ASP A 19 23.05 -16.31 1.82
CA ASP A 19 23.01 -15.35 0.72
C ASP A 19 22.02 -15.81 -0.35
N PHE A 20 21.40 -14.85 -1.04
CA PHE A 20 20.33 -15.09 -1.99
C PHE A 20 20.75 -16.08 -3.09
N ASP A 21 21.93 -15.87 -3.68
CA ASP A 21 22.47 -16.70 -4.76
C ASP A 21 22.89 -18.11 -4.29
N ALA A 22 22.99 -18.33 -2.96
CA ALA A 22 23.29 -19.63 -2.36
C ALA A 22 22.02 -20.44 -2.04
N LEU A 23 20.83 -19.85 -2.14
CA LEU A 23 19.57 -20.56 -1.92
C LEU A 23 19.22 -21.43 -3.13
N PRO A 24 18.56 -22.59 -2.95
CA PRO A 24 17.85 -23.24 -4.04
C PRO A 24 16.87 -22.26 -4.70
N ILE A 25 16.72 -22.31 -6.02
CA ILE A 25 15.93 -21.32 -6.75
C ILE A 25 14.52 -21.14 -6.16
N GLY A 26 13.83 -22.22 -5.78
CA GLY A 26 12.52 -22.14 -5.16
C GLY A 26 12.48 -21.39 -3.81
N ALA A 27 13.51 -21.57 -2.98
CA ALA A 27 13.67 -20.81 -1.74
C ALA A 27 13.98 -19.31 -2.03
N ALA A 28 14.80 -19.03 -3.05
CA ALA A 28 15.06 -17.67 -3.50
C ALA A 28 13.79 -16.96 -4.00
N LEU A 29 12.93 -17.65 -4.77
CA LEU A 29 11.64 -17.12 -5.21
C LEU A 29 10.72 -16.81 -4.02
N LEU A 30 10.68 -17.68 -3.01
CA LEU A 30 9.91 -17.45 -1.79
C LEU A 30 10.41 -16.22 -1.03
N VAL A 31 11.73 -16.06 -0.86
CA VAL A 31 12.32 -14.87 -0.23
C VAL A 31 11.95 -13.61 -1.00
N ALA A 32 12.09 -13.61 -2.34
CA ALA A 32 11.73 -12.48 -3.19
C ALA A 32 10.24 -12.09 -3.01
N GLN A 33 9.33 -13.07 -2.98
CA GLN A 33 7.91 -12.81 -2.72
C GLN A 33 7.66 -12.26 -1.31
N GLN A 34 8.31 -12.80 -0.28
CA GLN A 34 8.17 -12.33 1.11
C GLN A 34 8.62 -10.87 1.25
N GLN A 35 9.70 -10.48 0.58
CA GLN A 35 10.17 -9.10 0.61
C GLN A 35 9.27 -8.14 -0.17
N ILE A 36 8.62 -8.58 -1.26
CA ILE A 36 7.57 -7.81 -1.94
C ILE A 36 6.38 -7.58 -0.99
N GLU A 37 5.94 -8.62 -0.28
CA GLU A 37 4.86 -8.50 0.72
C GLU A 37 5.24 -7.52 1.83
N GLN A 38 6.44 -7.68 2.40
CA GLN A 38 6.95 -6.79 3.44
C GLN A 38 7.00 -5.33 2.97
N ALA A 39 7.49 -5.07 1.75
CA ALA A 39 7.51 -3.72 1.19
C ALA A 39 6.09 -3.16 1.01
N ALA A 40 5.13 -3.99 0.59
CA ALA A 40 3.73 -3.57 0.47
C ALA A 40 3.09 -3.27 1.82
N ASP A 41 3.41 -4.04 2.87
CA ASP A 41 2.92 -3.83 4.22
C ASP A 41 3.45 -2.51 4.79
N GLN A 42 4.75 -2.26 4.64
CA GLN A 42 5.38 -1.00 5.03
C GLN A 42 4.78 0.19 4.28
N ALA A 43 4.59 0.07 2.96
CA ALA A 43 3.99 1.13 2.15
C ALA A 43 2.54 1.41 2.55
N ARG A 44 1.72 0.38 2.82
CA ARG A 44 0.35 0.57 3.32
C ARG A 44 0.33 1.24 4.69
N SER A 45 1.22 0.85 5.59
CA SER A 45 1.37 1.48 6.90
C SER A 45 1.78 2.95 6.78
N ALA A 46 2.62 3.30 5.81
CA ALA A 46 3.02 4.68 5.55
C ALA A 46 1.87 5.52 4.96
N VAL A 47 1.06 4.95 4.07
CA VAL A 47 -0.09 5.64 3.44
C VAL A 47 -1.25 5.82 4.42
N LEU A 48 -1.67 4.76 5.12
CA LEU A 48 -2.85 4.77 5.98
C LEU A 48 -2.56 5.28 7.39
N GLY A 49 -1.31 5.15 7.85
CA GLY A 49 -0.94 5.45 9.21
C GLY A 49 -1.69 4.57 10.21
N ASP A 50 -2.34 5.22 11.19
CA ASP A 50 -3.08 4.55 12.25
C ASP A 50 -4.38 3.90 11.71
N PRO A 51 -4.64 2.61 12.02
CA PRO A 51 -5.84 1.92 11.55
C PRO A 51 -7.17 2.53 12.02
N LEU A 52 -7.24 3.13 13.21
CA LEU A 52 -8.44 3.81 13.69
C LEU A 52 -8.68 5.10 12.90
N ARG A 53 -7.61 5.84 12.59
CA ARG A 53 -7.72 7.01 11.71
C ARG A 53 -8.16 6.64 10.28
N ALA A 54 -7.78 5.47 9.78
CA ALA A 54 -8.29 4.98 8.50
C ALA A 54 -9.81 4.71 8.54
N ILE A 55 -10.36 4.26 9.68
CA ILE A 55 -11.81 4.07 9.87
C ILE A 55 -12.51 5.43 9.93
N GLU A 56 -11.95 6.41 10.65
CA GLU A 56 -12.47 7.78 10.71
C GLU A 56 -12.54 8.41 9.32
N ASN A 57 -11.46 8.27 8.54
CA ASN A 57 -11.40 8.78 7.16
C ASN A 57 -12.40 8.07 6.23
N GLN A 58 -12.63 6.77 6.41
CA GLN A 58 -13.65 6.05 5.62
C GLN A 58 -15.06 6.54 5.96
N LEU A 59 -15.36 6.75 7.24
CA LEU A 59 -16.64 7.35 7.64
C LEU A 59 -16.81 8.73 7.02
N ALA A 60 -15.76 9.56 7.06
CA ALA A 60 -15.80 10.89 6.48
C ALA A 60 -16.03 10.87 4.96
N GLU A 61 -15.37 9.96 4.25
CA GLU A 61 -15.59 9.74 2.82
C GLU A 61 -17.04 9.35 2.53
N ASP A 62 -17.62 8.42 3.29
CA ASP A 62 -18.98 7.93 3.06
C ASP A 62 -20.02 9.02 3.33
N GLU A 63 -19.85 9.80 4.39
CA GLU A 63 -20.69 10.97 4.70
C GLU A 63 -20.58 12.04 3.61
N ALA A 64 -19.36 12.38 3.16
CA ALA A 64 -19.14 13.36 2.10
C ALA A 64 -19.74 12.90 0.75
N LYS A 65 -19.65 11.60 0.41
CA LYS A 65 -20.29 11.03 -0.78
C LYS A 65 -21.80 11.19 -0.72
N ALA A 66 -22.43 10.87 0.42
CA ALA A 66 -23.86 11.00 0.59
C ALA A 66 -24.31 12.46 0.48
N PHE A 67 -23.58 13.39 1.11
CA PHE A 67 -23.88 14.81 1.03
C PHE A 67 -23.75 15.36 -0.40
N LYS A 68 -22.70 14.96 -1.13
CA LYS A 68 -22.54 15.28 -2.55
C LYS A 68 -23.67 14.71 -3.42
N GLN A 69 -24.09 13.48 -3.18
CA GLN A 69 -25.20 12.85 -3.91
C GLN A 69 -26.55 13.56 -3.66
N ALA A 70 -26.73 14.15 -2.48
CA ALA A 70 -27.88 15.00 -2.17
C ALA A 70 -27.77 16.43 -2.74
N GLY A 71 -26.71 16.75 -3.49
CA GLY A 71 -26.46 18.08 -4.01
C GLY A 71 -26.04 19.09 -2.94
N TYR A 72 -25.39 18.62 -1.87
CA TYR A 72 -25.00 19.41 -0.69
C TYR A 72 -26.17 20.09 0.02
N ALA A 73 -27.36 19.49 -0.07
CA ALA A 73 -28.57 19.97 0.59
C ALA A 73 -28.85 19.21 1.89
N GLY A 74 -29.58 19.85 2.80
CA GLY A 74 -29.95 19.28 4.11
C GLY A 74 -28.92 19.57 5.19
N ASP A 75 -29.00 18.79 6.28
CA ASP A 75 -28.07 18.91 7.39
C ASP A 75 -26.67 18.47 6.98
N VAL A 76 -25.65 19.23 7.40
CA VAL A 76 -24.24 18.90 7.15
C VAL A 76 -23.86 17.67 7.98
N PRO A 77 -23.29 16.60 7.38
CA PRO A 77 -22.85 15.43 8.12
C PRO A 77 -21.76 15.76 9.15
N LEU A 78 -21.66 14.95 10.21
CA LEU A 78 -20.82 15.27 11.38
C LEU A 78 -19.33 15.40 11.03
N THR A 79 -18.79 14.51 10.18
CA THR A 79 -17.37 14.56 9.81
C THR A 79 -17.07 15.72 8.86
N VAL A 80 -18.04 16.08 8.01
CA VAL A 80 -17.93 17.25 7.12
C VAL A 80 -17.98 18.52 7.96
N GLN A 81 -18.91 18.60 8.93
CA GLN A 81 -19.03 19.72 9.85
C GLN A 81 -17.77 19.89 10.71
N ALA A 82 -17.16 18.79 11.17
CA ALA A 82 -15.89 18.85 11.90
C ALA A 82 -14.78 19.53 11.09
N LEU A 83 -14.72 19.31 9.77
CA LEU A 83 -13.75 19.96 8.89
C LEU A 83 -14.11 21.43 8.63
N VAL A 84 -15.40 21.74 8.44
CA VAL A 84 -15.92 23.12 8.37
C VAL A 84 -15.48 23.91 9.60
N ASP A 85 -15.73 23.38 10.80
CA ASP A 85 -15.40 24.04 12.06
C ASP A 85 -13.88 24.21 12.24
N ALA A 86 -13.10 23.23 11.79
CA ALA A 86 -11.64 23.25 11.91
C ALA A 86 -10.96 24.23 10.94
N GLN A 87 -11.49 24.39 9.73
CA GLN A 87 -10.85 25.17 8.65
C GLN A 87 -11.56 26.48 8.32
N GLY A 88 -12.79 26.69 8.80
CA GLY A 88 -13.61 27.86 8.47
C GLY A 88 -14.04 27.92 7.00
N VAL A 89 -14.20 26.76 6.36
CA VAL A 89 -14.59 26.62 4.95
C VAL A 89 -16.08 26.29 4.83
N GLU A 90 -16.66 26.48 3.64
CA GLU A 90 -18.06 26.11 3.38
C GLU A 90 -18.26 24.58 3.38
N PRO A 91 -19.45 24.06 3.76
CA PRO A 91 -19.72 22.62 3.80
C PRO A 91 -19.45 21.88 2.49
N MET A 92 -19.72 22.52 1.35
CA MET A 92 -19.42 21.96 0.03
C MET A 92 -17.90 21.83 -0.17
N GLU A 93 -17.12 22.83 0.23
CA GLU A 93 -15.66 22.83 0.12
C GLU A 93 -15.04 21.76 1.02
N ALA A 94 -15.52 21.65 2.27
CA ALA A 94 -15.12 20.60 3.20
C ALA A 94 -15.39 19.19 2.63
N ALA A 95 -16.60 18.96 2.10
CA ALA A 95 -16.95 17.67 1.51
C ALA A 95 -16.06 17.33 0.30
N GLU A 96 -15.79 18.29 -0.59
CA GLU A 96 -14.89 18.06 -1.72
C GLU A 96 -13.44 17.80 -1.28
N ALA A 97 -12.95 18.48 -0.25
CA ALA A 97 -11.61 18.25 0.29
C ALA A 97 -11.47 16.83 0.85
N ILE A 98 -12.46 16.35 1.61
CA ILE A 98 -12.50 14.96 2.11
C ILE A 98 -12.49 13.96 0.96
N LEU A 99 -13.29 14.19 -0.09
CA LEU A 99 -13.36 13.30 -1.25
C LEU A 99 -12.06 13.31 -2.06
N GLN A 100 -11.40 14.46 -2.18
CA GLN A 100 -10.12 14.58 -2.87
C GLN A 100 -9.01 13.84 -2.11
N GLU A 101 -8.95 14.01 -0.78
CA GLU A 101 -8.04 13.24 0.06
C GLU A 101 -8.34 11.74 -0.04
N ALA A 102 -9.64 11.38 -0.02
CA ALA A 102 -10.07 10.01 -0.17
C ALA A 102 -9.56 9.36 -1.46
N GLN A 103 -9.76 10.07 -2.59
CA GLN A 103 -9.28 9.63 -3.88
C GLN A 103 -7.77 9.41 -3.91
N ALA A 104 -6.99 10.29 -3.25
CA ALA A 104 -5.53 10.19 -3.22
C ALA A 104 -5.05 8.92 -2.50
N TRP A 105 -5.58 8.60 -1.32
CA TRP A 105 -5.15 7.40 -0.60
C TRP A 105 -5.68 6.11 -1.24
N HIS A 106 -6.90 6.12 -1.80
CA HIS A 106 -7.41 4.99 -2.60
C HIS A 106 -6.49 4.69 -3.80
N ALA A 107 -6.06 5.73 -4.52
CA ALA A 107 -5.13 5.57 -5.65
C ALA A 107 -3.79 4.97 -5.19
N ALA A 108 -3.24 5.43 -4.07
CA ALA A 108 -2.01 4.91 -3.50
C ALA A 108 -2.14 3.42 -3.09
N VAL A 109 -3.17 3.07 -2.32
CA VAL A 109 -3.42 1.69 -1.86
C VAL A 109 -3.64 0.73 -3.05
N CYS A 110 -4.41 1.16 -4.06
CA CYS A 110 -4.62 0.39 -5.28
C CYS A 110 -3.32 0.19 -6.07
N SER A 111 -2.46 1.20 -6.15
CA SER A 111 -1.17 1.13 -6.85
C SER A 111 -0.20 0.16 -6.14
N ILE A 112 -0.13 0.22 -4.81
CA ILE A 112 0.63 -0.73 -3.99
C ILE A 112 0.13 -2.16 -4.24
N ARG A 113 -1.20 -2.36 -4.21
CA ARG A 113 -1.81 -3.67 -4.44
C ARG A 113 -1.47 -4.22 -5.82
N ALA A 114 -1.56 -3.39 -6.85
CA ALA A 114 -1.26 -3.77 -8.22
C ALA A 114 0.21 -4.17 -8.40
N ALA A 115 1.14 -3.35 -7.88
CA ALA A 115 2.58 -3.61 -7.94
C ALA A 115 2.96 -4.91 -7.21
N ARG A 116 2.39 -5.12 -6.01
CA ARG A 116 2.60 -6.34 -5.20
C ARG A 116 2.13 -7.60 -5.93
N LEU A 117 0.90 -7.59 -6.45
CA LEU A 117 0.34 -8.74 -7.16
C LEU A 117 1.13 -9.06 -8.43
N LYS A 118 1.44 -8.03 -9.24
CA LYS A 118 2.25 -8.18 -10.45
C LYS A 118 3.64 -8.73 -10.10
N GLY A 119 4.33 -8.12 -9.15
CA GLY A 119 5.68 -8.53 -8.74
C GLY A 119 5.75 -9.98 -8.30
N LYS A 120 4.78 -10.43 -7.48
CA LYS A 120 4.72 -11.82 -7.04
C LYS A 120 4.56 -12.80 -8.21
N VAL A 121 3.73 -12.46 -9.19
CA VAL A 121 3.54 -13.29 -10.38
C VAL A 121 4.78 -13.30 -11.26
N GLU A 122 5.46 -12.16 -11.44
CA GLU A 122 6.71 -12.11 -12.21
C GLU A 122 7.84 -12.91 -11.55
N VAL A 123 8.01 -12.80 -10.22
CA VAL A 123 9.01 -13.60 -9.49
C VAL A 123 8.82 -15.09 -9.72
N LEU A 124 7.58 -15.59 -9.80
CA LEU A 124 7.32 -17.01 -10.07
C LEU A 124 7.74 -17.48 -11.47
N LYS A 125 7.99 -16.56 -12.40
CA LYS A 125 8.49 -16.88 -13.75
C LYS A 125 10.01 -16.94 -13.82
N ALA A 126 10.72 -16.47 -12.80
CA ALA A 126 12.17 -16.45 -12.81
C ALA A 126 12.74 -17.87 -12.77
N THR A 127 13.72 -18.13 -13.63
CA THR A 127 14.47 -19.39 -13.66
C THR A 127 15.89 -19.24 -13.10
N THR A 128 16.30 -18.01 -12.78
CA THR A 128 17.59 -17.68 -12.19
C THR A 128 17.43 -16.70 -11.03
N HIS A 129 18.41 -16.68 -10.12
CA HIS A 129 18.47 -15.71 -9.02
C HIS A 129 18.49 -14.27 -9.52
N ALA A 130 19.29 -13.97 -10.55
CA ALA A 130 19.35 -12.63 -11.12
C ALA A 130 17.98 -12.15 -11.66
N GLN A 131 17.18 -13.03 -12.27
CA GLN A 131 15.82 -12.69 -12.68
C GLN A 131 14.90 -12.47 -11.48
N ALA A 132 14.96 -13.34 -10.47
CA ALA A 132 14.15 -13.20 -9.27
C ALA A 132 14.46 -11.88 -8.54
N GLU A 133 15.74 -11.53 -8.42
CA GLU A 133 16.21 -10.25 -7.88
C GLU A 133 15.64 -9.08 -8.69
N ALA A 134 15.84 -9.08 -10.01
CA ALA A 134 15.38 -7.99 -10.87
C ALA A 134 13.84 -7.78 -10.80
N TYR A 135 13.07 -8.87 -10.77
CA TYR A 135 11.61 -8.79 -10.63
C TYR A 135 11.19 -8.28 -9.25
N ALA A 136 11.85 -8.74 -8.19
CA ALA A 136 11.58 -8.27 -6.84
C ALA A 136 11.92 -6.78 -6.67
N ASP A 137 13.07 -6.34 -7.18
CA ASP A 137 13.49 -4.95 -7.13
C ASP A 137 12.56 -4.03 -7.91
N THR A 138 12.15 -4.45 -9.11
CA THR A 138 11.15 -3.73 -9.90
C THR A 138 9.85 -3.54 -9.12
N ALA A 139 9.36 -4.60 -8.49
CA ALA A 139 8.12 -4.55 -7.72
C ALA A 139 8.25 -3.70 -6.45
N ILE A 140 9.33 -3.86 -5.69
CA ILE A 140 9.60 -3.10 -4.46
C ILE A 140 9.75 -1.61 -4.78
N ASN A 141 10.45 -1.25 -5.87
CA ASN A 141 10.59 0.14 -6.29
C ASN A 141 9.24 0.74 -6.71
N ALA A 142 8.40 -0.01 -7.45
CA ALA A 142 7.06 0.44 -7.81
C ALA A 142 6.15 0.62 -6.57
N ILE A 143 6.27 -0.25 -5.58
CA ILE A 143 5.55 -0.12 -4.30
C ILE A 143 5.99 1.15 -3.56
N ARG A 144 7.30 1.39 -3.45
CA ARG A 144 7.85 2.58 -2.79
C ARG A 144 7.42 3.87 -3.48
N ALA A 145 7.43 3.89 -4.81
CA ALA A 145 6.98 5.03 -5.60
C ALA A 145 5.46 5.29 -5.49
N SER A 146 4.68 4.34 -4.95
CA SER A 146 3.24 4.51 -4.71
C SER A 146 2.92 5.21 -3.39
N VAL A 147 3.92 5.52 -2.56
CA VAL A 147 3.75 6.24 -1.30
C VAL A 147 3.87 7.75 -1.55
N PRO A 148 2.84 8.57 -1.26
CA PRO A 148 2.92 10.02 -1.43
C PRO A 148 4.03 10.64 -0.56
N GLY A 149 4.80 11.57 -1.11
CA GLY A 149 5.77 12.36 -0.34
C GLY A 149 7.13 11.69 -0.04
N VAL A 150 7.40 10.50 -0.57
CA VAL A 150 8.72 9.86 -0.52
C VAL A 150 9.50 10.21 -1.78
N VAL A 151 10.35 11.24 -1.69
CA VAL A 151 11.42 11.55 -2.67
C VAL A 151 12.76 11.20 -2.06
#